data_AF-A0A924K7D7-F1
#
_entry.id   AF-A0A924K7D7-F1
#
_cell.length_a   1.000
_cell.length_b   1.000
_cell.length_c   1.000
_cell.angle_alpha   90.00
_cell.angle_beta   90.00
_cell.angle_gamma   90.00
#
_symmetry.space_group_name_H-M   'P 1'
#
loop_
_entity.id
_entity.type
_entity.pdbx_description
1 polymer ?
#
loop_
_entity_poly.entity_id
_entity_poly.type
_entity_poly.pdbx_seq_one_letter_code
_entity_poly.pdbx_strand_id
1 'polypeptide(L)'
;MTEQSKRKGGGGQLKRSEVITVRFDPKLQYLASLAARKHSRTLSSYIEWQIKTGLEREDVRPVNTPAHAAAPETIGTEAEYLWDVEEADRFAKLSLRYPHLLTHDEQVLWKLIRESSYFWDGYYDRARRWIWRAEESSINFQRLRAHWPTVCAVAQGSLARDQMPTWPGGHSQATASDAAKTGFDDMDDDIPF
;
A
#
# COMPACT_ATOMS: atom_id res chain seq x y z
N MET A 1 -60.91 13.89 4.66
CA MET A 1 -59.92 14.88 5.12
C MET A 1 -59.15 14.21 6.26
N THR A 2 -58.03 13.54 5.94
CA THR A 2 -56.64 14.05 6.06
C THR A 2 -56.24 14.22 7.54
N GLU A 3 -55.16 13.67 8.10
CA GLU A 3 -53.94 13.01 7.62
C GLU A 3 -53.34 12.21 8.80
N GLN A 4 -52.83 11.01 8.54
CA GLN A 4 -51.93 10.32 9.48
C GLN A 4 -50.54 10.93 9.35
N SER A 5 -50.08 11.62 10.39
CA SER A 5 -48.74 12.19 10.48
C SER A 5 -47.69 11.08 10.55
N LYS A 6 -47.00 10.92 9.43
CA LYS A 6 -45.77 10.16 9.15
C LYS A 6 -44.77 10.22 10.32
N ARG A 7 -44.54 9.08 10.98
CA ARG A 7 -43.41 8.92 11.93
C ARG A 7 -42.10 8.91 11.14
N LYS A 8 -41.29 9.95 11.32
CA LYS A 8 -39.89 10.04 10.89
C LYS A 8 -39.13 8.85 11.49
N GLY A 9 -38.75 7.90 10.65
CA GLY A 9 -37.77 6.88 11.01
C GLY A 9 -36.41 7.55 11.21
N GLY A 10 -35.94 7.53 12.46
CA GLY A 10 -34.58 7.88 12.81
C GLY A 10 -33.61 6.82 12.29
N GLY A 11 -33.24 6.94 11.01
CA GLY A 11 -32.06 6.28 10.47
C GLY A 11 -30.85 7.08 10.89
N GLY A 12 -30.21 6.70 11.99
CA GLY A 12 -28.91 7.23 12.36
C GLY A 12 -27.99 7.16 11.16
N GLN A 13 -27.27 8.25 10.88
CA GLN A 13 -26.30 8.33 9.79
C GLN A 13 -25.22 7.26 10.02
N LEU A 14 -25.45 6.06 9.49
CA LEU A 14 -24.42 5.05 9.28
C LEU A 14 -23.41 5.73 8.36
N LYS A 15 -22.26 6.09 8.94
CA LYS A 15 -21.16 6.71 8.23
C LYS A 15 -20.81 5.84 7.01
N ARG A 16 -21.23 6.32 5.84
CA ARG A 16 -20.63 6.14 4.51
C ARG A 16 -20.36 4.68 4.09
N SER A 17 -21.42 3.90 3.85
CA SER A 17 -21.30 2.69 3.02
C SER A 17 -20.91 3.08 1.60
N GLU A 18 -19.88 2.42 1.05
CA GLU A 18 -19.49 2.59 -0.35
C GLU A 18 -20.38 1.74 -1.27
N VAL A 19 -20.84 2.31 -2.39
CA VAL A 19 -21.71 1.61 -3.34
C VAL A 19 -20.85 0.92 -4.38
N ILE A 20 -20.81 -0.41 -4.35
CA ILE A 20 -20.09 -1.24 -5.32
C ILE A 20 -21.06 -1.70 -6.41
N THR A 21 -20.72 -1.46 -7.67
CA THR A 21 -21.49 -1.97 -8.82
C THR A 21 -20.80 -3.22 -9.37
N VAL A 22 -21.41 -4.39 -9.20
CA VAL A 22 -20.89 -5.68 -9.67
C VAL A 22 -21.71 -6.17 -10.87
N ARG A 23 -21.02 -6.67 -11.90
CA ARG A 23 -21.66 -7.34 -13.04
C ARG A 23 -21.67 -8.85 -12.77
N PHE A 24 -22.86 -9.44 -12.74
CA PHE A 24 -23.04 -10.88 -12.62
C PHE A 24 -23.62 -11.46 -13.89
N ASP A 25 -23.13 -12.63 -14.29
CA ASP A 25 -23.85 -13.47 -15.24
C ASP A 25 -25.17 -13.94 -14.61
N PRO A 26 -26.26 -14.12 -15.39
CA PRO A 26 -27.57 -14.51 -14.86
C PRO A 26 -27.53 -15.77 -13.97
N LYS A 27 -26.68 -16.74 -14.32
CA LYS A 27 -26.48 -17.97 -13.55
C LYS A 27 -25.81 -17.69 -12.19
N LEU A 28 -24.78 -16.86 -12.16
CA LEU A 28 -24.06 -16.51 -10.93
C LEU A 28 -24.97 -15.71 -9.99
N GLN A 29 -25.76 -14.77 -10.53
CA GLN A 29 -26.74 -14.02 -9.75
C GLN A 29 -27.79 -14.94 -9.10
N TYR A 30 -28.31 -15.92 -9.84
CA TYR A 30 -29.26 -16.89 -9.31
C TYR A 30 -28.66 -17.72 -8.17
N LEU A 31 -27.46 -18.26 -8.36
CA LEU A 31 -26.77 -19.06 -7.34
C LEU A 31 -26.41 -18.24 -6.09
N ALA A 32 -25.90 -17.03 -6.25
CA ALA A 32 -25.61 -16.13 -5.13
C ALA A 32 -26.88 -15.77 -4.35
N SER A 33 -28.01 -15.58 -5.05
CA SER A 33 -29.31 -15.33 -4.42
C SER A 33 -29.83 -16.53 -3.62
N LEU A 34 -29.63 -17.75 -4.12
CA LEU A 34 -29.94 -18.98 -3.38
C LEU A 34 -29.07 -19.13 -2.14
N ALA A 35 -27.77 -18.87 -2.25
CA ALA A 35 -26.85 -18.92 -1.12
C ALA A 35 -27.22 -17.88 -0.05
N ALA A 36 -27.55 -16.65 -0.46
CA ALA A 36 -28.02 -15.61 0.45
C ALA A 36 -29.27 -16.03 1.23
N ARG A 37 -30.25 -16.67 0.55
CA ARG A 37 -31.44 -17.24 1.20
C ARG A 37 -31.09 -18.35 2.18
N LYS A 38 -30.17 -19.25 1.83
CA LYS A 38 -29.70 -20.32 2.72
C LYS A 38 -29.10 -19.77 4.02
N HIS A 39 -28.38 -18.64 3.94
CA HIS A 39 -27.78 -17.99 5.09
C HIS A 39 -28.71 -16.94 5.76
N SER A 40 -29.96 -16.81 5.33
CA SER A 40 -30.94 -15.83 5.81
C SER A 40 -30.44 -14.37 5.76
N ARG A 41 -29.71 -14.03 4.68
CA ARG A 41 -29.14 -12.69 4.44
C ARG A 41 -29.65 -12.10 3.14
N THR A 42 -29.56 -10.79 2.99
CA THR A 42 -29.73 -10.14 1.68
C THR A 42 -28.55 -10.49 0.78
N LEU A 43 -28.73 -10.39 -0.54
CA LEU A 43 -27.64 -10.66 -1.50
C LEU A 43 -26.39 -9.79 -1.21
N SER A 44 -26.59 -8.50 -0.89
CA SER A 44 -25.51 -7.58 -0.52
C SER A 44 -24.79 -8.04 0.76
N SER A 45 -25.52 -8.38 1.82
CA SER A 45 -24.92 -8.83 3.09
C SER A 45 -24.23 -10.19 2.95
N TYR A 46 -24.72 -11.05 2.05
CA TYR A 46 -24.05 -12.31 1.72
C TYR A 46 -22.72 -12.07 0.99
N ILE A 47 -22.69 -11.16 0.01
CA ILE A 47 -21.46 -10.82 -0.72
C ILE A 47 -20.42 -10.22 0.23
N GLU A 48 -20.81 -9.25 1.06
CA GLU A 48 -19.92 -8.66 2.07
C GLU A 48 -19.32 -9.72 3.01
N TRP A 49 -20.16 -10.63 3.50
CA TRP A 49 -19.71 -11.74 4.34
C TRP A 49 -18.74 -12.67 3.61
N GLN A 50 -19.03 -13.01 2.36
CA GLN A 50 -18.15 -13.85 1.54
C GLN A 50 -16.80 -13.16 1.28
N ILE A 51 -16.77 -11.86 1.02
CA ILE A 51 -15.52 -11.10 0.87
C ILE A 51 -14.72 -11.18 2.17
N LYS A 52 -15.34 -10.90 3.33
CA LYS A 52 -14.67 -10.98 4.63
C LYS A 52 -14.07 -12.38 4.86
N THR A 53 -14.86 -13.44 4.66
CA THR A 53 -14.39 -14.82 4.82
C THR A 53 -13.33 -15.21 3.78
N GLY A 54 -13.37 -14.63 2.58
CA GLY A 54 -12.33 -14.80 1.57
C GLY A 54 -11.00 -14.20 2.03
N LEU A 55 -11.01 -12.96 2.52
CA LEU A 55 -9.82 -12.27 3.04
C LEU A 55 -9.18 -12.99 4.23
N GLU A 56 -10.00 -13.61 5.10
CA GLU A 56 -9.50 -14.43 6.22
C GLU A 56 -8.77 -15.70 5.77
N ARG A 57 -8.95 -16.14 4.52
CA ARG A 57 -8.38 -17.37 3.95
C ARG A 57 -7.32 -17.13 2.88
N GLU A 58 -7.22 -15.90 2.38
CA GLU A 58 -6.23 -15.54 1.37
C GLU A 58 -4.87 -15.37 2.04
N ASP A 59 -3.96 -16.29 1.76
CA ASP A 59 -2.61 -16.26 2.31
C ASP A 59 -1.79 -15.14 1.66
N VAL A 60 -1.10 -14.36 2.48
CA VAL A 60 -0.14 -13.35 2.03
C VAL A 60 1.14 -13.51 2.81
N ARG A 61 2.26 -13.47 2.11
CA ARG A 61 3.57 -13.76 2.69
C ARG A 61 4.43 -12.50 2.79
N PRO A 62 4.90 -12.10 3.98
CA PRO A 62 5.81 -10.97 4.10
C PRO A 62 7.17 -11.29 3.49
N VAL A 63 7.84 -10.25 3.03
CA VAL A 63 9.20 -10.37 2.49
C VAL A 63 10.21 -10.81 3.56
N ASN A 64 9.99 -10.43 4.82
CA ASN A 64 10.91 -10.71 5.92
C ASN A 64 10.67 -12.07 6.60
N THR A 65 9.66 -12.83 6.17
CA THR A 65 9.29 -14.09 6.82
C THR A 65 9.97 -15.29 6.13
N PRO A 66 10.75 -16.10 6.88
CA PRO A 66 11.43 -17.27 6.32
C PRO A 66 10.41 -18.27 5.74
N ALA A 67 10.81 -18.99 4.69
CA ALA A 67 9.92 -19.90 3.93
C ALA A 67 9.29 -21.04 4.74
N HIS A 68 9.76 -21.25 5.97
CA HIS A 68 9.31 -22.31 6.88
C HIS A 68 8.55 -21.76 8.10
N ALA A 69 8.06 -20.53 8.05
CA ALA A 69 7.21 -20.02 9.12
C ALA A 69 5.94 -20.88 9.26
N ALA A 70 5.66 -21.28 10.51
CA ALA A 70 4.68 -22.32 10.82
C ALA A 70 3.21 -21.88 10.72
N ALA A 71 2.95 -20.58 10.56
CA ALA A 71 1.60 -20.05 10.39
C ALA A 71 1.52 -19.29 9.04
N PRO A 72 0.56 -19.64 8.17
CA PRO A 72 0.23 -18.78 7.05
C PRO A 72 -0.34 -17.46 7.60
N GLU A 73 0.29 -16.35 7.25
CA GLU A 73 -0.30 -15.04 7.47
C GLU A 73 -1.37 -14.83 6.39
N THR A 74 -2.58 -14.45 6.80
CA THR A 74 -3.68 -14.17 5.87
C THR A 74 -3.94 -12.67 5.82
N ILE A 75 -4.54 -12.18 4.73
CA ILE A 75 -4.92 -10.75 4.60
C ILE A 75 -5.77 -10.33 5.81
N GLY A 76 -6.68 -11.18 6.25
CA GLY A 76 -7.54 -10.90 7.41
C GLY A 76 -6.77 -10.73 8.71
N THR A 77 -5.69 -11.49 8.94
CA THR A 77 -4.86 -11.38 10.14
C THR A 77 -4.01 -10.10 10.11
N GLU A 78 -3.47 -9.77 8.95
CA GLU A 78 -2.61 -8.59 8.76
C GLU A 78 -3.39 -7.29 8.56
N ALA A 79 -4.71 -7.38 8.34
CA ALA A 79 -5.58 -6.22 8.15
C ALA A 79 -5.51 -5.22 9.31
N GLU A 80 -5.42 -5.69 10.57
CA GLU A 80 -5.30 -4.81 11.73
C GLU A 80 -3.99 -4.04 11.76
N TYR A 81 -2.90 -4.65 11.27
CA TYR A 81 -1.60 -3.99 11.18
C TYR A 81 -1.56 -3.03 9.98
N LEU A 82 -1.97 -3.49 8.80
CA LEU A 82 -1.91 -2.74 7.54
C LEU A 82 -2.87 -1.55 7.51
N TRP A 83 -4.01 -1.66 8.18
CA TRP A 83 -5.00 -0.59 8.20
C TRP A 83 -4.57 0.56 9.12
N ASP A 84 -4.76 1.78 8.62
CA ASP A 84 -4.55 3.03 9.31
C ASP A 84 -5.57 4.05 8.81
N VAL A 85 -5.87 5.05 9.62
CA VAL A 85 -6.76 6.15 9.23
C VAL A 85 -6.05 7.03 8.19
N GLU A 86 -4.74 7.20 8.35
CA GLU A 86 -3.91 8.00 7.48
C GLU A 86 -3.43 7.17 6.28
N GLU A 87 -3.63 7.70 5.07
CA GLU A 87 -3.25 7.02 3.83
C GLU A 87 -1.74 6.79 3.72
N ALA A 88 -0.95 7.78 4.12
CA ALA A 88 0.51 7.72 4.12
C ALA A 88 1.04 6.54 4.96
N ASP A 89 0.42 6.29 6.11
CA ASP A 89 0.81 5.24 7.04
C ASP A 89 0.43 3.87 6.51
N ARG A 90 -0.81 3.73 5.98
CA ARG A 90 -1.23 2.50 5.30
C ARG A 90 -0.27 2.14 4.17
N PHE A 91 0.06 3.11 3.34
CA PHE A 91 0.95 2.93 2.22
C PHE A 91 2.35 2.50 2.67
N ALA A 92 2.92 3.18 3.67
CA ALA A 92 4.24 2.84 4.19
C ALA A 92 4.28 1.43 4.81
N LYS A 93 3.29 1.07 5.63
CA LYS A 93 3.18 -0.27 6.24
C LYS A 93 3.06 -1.37 5.20
N LEU A 94 2.22 -1.17 4.18
CA LEU A 94 2.09 -2.08 3.04
C LEU A 94 3.41 -2.22 2.29
N SER A 95 4.07 -1.10 2.00
CA SER A 95 5.31 -1.06 1.22
C SER A 95 6.50 -1.71 1.94
N LEU A 96 6.54 -1.62 3.27
CA LEU A 96 7.58 -2.23 4.10
C LEU A 96 7.45 -3.75 4.18
N ARG A 97 6.23 -4.28 4.36
CA ARG A 97 6.01 -5.73 4.53
C ARG A 97 5.74 -6.49 3.23
N TYR A 98 4.99 -5.87 2.32
CA TYR A 98 4.49 -6.49 1.09
C TYR A 98 4.78 -5.63 -0.16
N PRO A 99 6.05 -5.32 -0.48
CA PRO A 99 6.39 -4.53 -1.66
C PRO A 99 5.95 -5.15 -3.00
N HIS A 100 5.65 -6.46 -3.03
CA HIS A 100 5.15 -7.16 -4.22
C HIS A 100 3.65 -6.93 -4.48
N LEU A 101 2.90 -6.41 -3.51
CA LEU A 101 1.49 -6.05 -3.68
C LEU A 101 1.31 -4.62 -4.19
N LEU A 102 2.38 -3.84 -4.27
CA LEU A 102 2.34 -2.47 -4.78
C LEU A 102 2.14 -2.45 -6.29
N THR A 103 1.24 -1.58 -6.74
CA THR A 103 1.11 -1.21 -8.16
C THR A 103 2.35 -0.48 -8.66
N HIS A 104 2.51 -0.34 -9.98
CA HIS A 104 3.67 0.34 -10.56
C HIS A 104 3.83 1.78 -10.04
N ASP A 105 2.74 2.55 -9.97
CA ASP A 105 2.78 3.94 -9.52
C ASP A 105 3.14 4.03 -8.04
N GLU A 106 2.63 3.10 -7.24
CA GLU A 106 2.98 2.92 -5.84
C GLU A 106 4.45 2.53 -5.66
N GLN A 107 5.01 1.68 -6.54
CA GLN A 107 6.43 1.33 -6.50
C GLN A 107 7.32 2.55 -6.79
N VAL A 108 6.93 3.41 -7.75
CA VAL A 108 7.63 4.67 -8.03
C VAL A 108 7.58 5.60 -6.82
N LEU A 109 6.40 5.73 -6.20
CA LEU A 109 6.22 6.52 -4.98
C LEU A 109 7.07 5.99 -3.83
N TRP A 110 7.10 4.66 -3.63
CA TRP A 110 7.90 4.03 -2.60
C TRP A 110 9.40 4.22 -2.83
N LYS A 111 9.87 4.10 -4.08
CA LYS A 111 11.26 4.37 -4.45
C LYS A 111 11.67 5.79 -4.05
N LEU A 112 10.81 6.78 -4.34
CA LEU A 112 11.06 8.17 -3.98
C LEU A 112 11.22 8.38 -2.46
N ILE A 113 10.38 7.71 -1.66
CA ILE A 113 10.48 7.75 -0.18
C ILE A 113 11.77 7.09 0.30
N ARG A 114 12.15 5.93 -0.25
CA ARG A 114 13.39 5.23 0.12
C ARG A 114 14.65 6.03 -0.19
N GLU A 115 14.64 6.78 -1.29
CA GLU A 115 15.76 7.62 -1.73
C GLU A 115 15.86 8.95 -0.95
N SER A 116 14.76 9.41 -0.35
CA SER A 116 14.75 10.61 0.47
C SER A 116 15.15 10.32 1.91
N SER A 117 16.32 10.80 2.31
CA SER A 117 16.83 10.69 3.68
C SER A 117 15.98 11.38 4.75
N TYR A 118 15.10 12.29 4.35
CA TYR A 118 14.30 13.10 5.28
C TYR A 118 13.26 12.27 6.05
N PHE A 119 12.73 11.23 5.42
CA PHE A 119 11.68 10.37 6.01
C PHE A 119 12.23 9.27 6.91
N TRP A 120 13.54 9.11 6.98
CA TRP A 120 14.19 8.07 7.77
C TRP A 120 14.99 8.71 8.89
N ASP A 121 14.76 8.22 10.11
CA ASP A 121 15.63 8.49 11.23
C ASP A 121 16.94 7.73 11.05
N GLY A 122 18.02 8.38 11.44
CA GLY A 122 19.38 7.95 11.17
C GLY A 122 20.34 8.55 12.17
N TYR A 123 21.63 8.39 11.90
CA TYR A 123 22.69 8.92 12.75
C TYR A 123 23.82 9.49 11.91
N TYR A 124 24.62 10.37 12.54
CA TYR A 124 25.84 10.87 11.94
C TYR A 124 27.00 9.92 12.22
N ASP A 125 27.70 9.51 11.17
CA ASP A 125 28.97 8.81 11.30
C ASP A 125 30.09 9.76 11.78
N ARG A 126 31.24 9.22 12.17
CA ARG A 126 32.44 9.97 12.56
C ARG A 126 32.88 10.98 11.49
N ALA A 127 32.58 10.70 10.23
CA ALA A 127 32.82 11.60 9.09
C ALA A 127 31.74 12.69 8.90
N ARG A 128 30.83 12.88 9.88
CA ARG A 128 29.68 13.82 9.84
C ARG A 128 28.75 13.61 8.64
N ARG A 129 28.70 12.40 8.09
CA ARG A 129 27.74 12.00 7.06
C ARG A 129 26.50 11.42 7.71
N TRP A 130 25.32 11.82 7.24
CA TRP A 130 24.06 11.24 7.65
C TRP A 130 23.90 9.85 7.04
N ILE A 131 23.75 8.83 7.89
CA ILE A 131 23.49 7.45 7.46
C ILE A 131 22.09 7.08 7.93
N TRP A 132 21.29 6.59 6.99
CA TRP A 132 19.96 6.06 7.24
C TRP A 132 19.81 4.71 6.56
N ARG A 133 18.82 3.93 7.01
CA ARG A 133 18.41 2.69 6.37
C ARG A 133 16.91 2.73 6.15
N ALA A 134 16.46 2.16 5.04
CA ALA A 134 15.05 2.04 4.72
C ALA A 134 14.46 0.80 5.43
N GLU A 135 14.36 0.85 6.76
CA GLU A 135 13.87 -0.23 7.62
C GLU A 135 12.59 0.21 8.36
N GLU A 136 11.73 -0.74 8.75
CA GLU A 136 10.46 -0.43 9.42
C GLU A 136 10.66 0.39 10.72
N SER A 137 11.75 0.15 11.44
CA SER A 137 12.07 0.82 12.70
C SER A 137 12.57 2.26 12.56
N SER A 138 13.02 2.66 11.37
CA SER A 138 13.61 3.97 11.11
C SER A 138 12.68 4.92 10.39
N ILE A 139 11.50 4.48 9.94
CA ILE A 139 10.59 5.37 9.22
C ILE A 139 9.91 6.37 10.17
N ASN A 140 9.97 7.66 9.82
CA ASN A 140 9.32 8.71 10.58
C ASN A 140 7.95 9.05 9.97
N PHE A 141 6.90 8.39 10.49
CA PHE A 141 5.52 8.59 10.01
C PHE A 141 5.04 10.03 10.11
N GLN A 142 5.46 10.79 11.14
CA GLN A 142 5.04 12.19 11.29
C GLN A 142 5.55 13.06 10.14
N ARG A 143 6.82 12.90 9.74
CA ARG A 143 7.40 13.61 8.58
C ARG A 143 6.75 13.17 7.27
N LEU A 144 6.49 11.86 7.13
CA LEU A 144 5.84 11.33 5.93
C LEU A 144 4.45 11.93 5.75
N ARG A 145 3.62 11.93 6.80
CA ARG A 145 2.27 12.53 6.75
C ARG A 145 2.30 14.01 6.41
N ALA A 146 3.23 14.77 7.01
CA ALA A 146 3.33 16.22 6.78
C ALA A 146 3.64 16.58 5.32
N HIS A 147 4.40 15.73 4.62
CA HIS A 147 4.79 15.96 3.22
C HIS A 147 4.12 15.00 2.23
N TRP A 148 3.14 14.21 2.67
CA TRP A 148 2.45 13.22 1.83
C TRP A 148 1.89 13.82 0.53
N PRO A 149 1.20 14.98 0.54
CA PRO A 149 0.70 15.58 -0.69
C PRO A 149 1.82 15.93 -1.69
N THR A 150 2.97 16.37 -1.18
CA THR A 150 4.14 16.70 -2.02
C THR A 150 4.72 15.44 -2.65
N VAL A 151 4.86 14.36 -1.88
CA VAL A 151 5.35 13.07 -2.39
C VAL A 151 4.44 12.53 -3.49
N CYS A 152 3.12 12.55 -3.29
CA CYS A 152 2.15 12.14 -4.30
C CYS A 152 2.26 12.99 -5.57
N ALA A 153 2.37 14.32 -5.44
CA ALA A 153 2.48 15.23 -6.58
C ALA A 153 3.78 15.05 -7.37
N VAL A 154 4.90 14.72 -6.71
CA VAL A 154 6.16 14.38 -7.38
C VAL A 154 6.06 13.02 -8.09
N ALA A 155 5.45 12.01 -7.45
CA ALA A 155 5.25 10.70 -8.07
C ALA A 155 4.36 10.75 -9.33
N GLN A 156 3.37 11.65 -9.34
CA GLN A 156 2.50 11.91 -10.50
C GLN A 156 3.15 12.80 -11.57
N GLY A 157 4.40 13.26 -11.35
CA GLY A 157 5.11 14.14 -12.28
C GLY A 157 4.59 15.58 -12.31
N SER A 158 3.71 15.97 -11.37
CA SER A 158 3.18 17.34 -11.27
C SER A 158 4.18 18.31 -10.63
N LEU A 159 5.10 17.81 -9.81
CA LEU A 159 6.17 18.59 -9.19
C LEU A 159 7.55 18.01 -9.53
N ALA A 160 8.55 18.88 -9.66
CA ALA A 160 9.93 18.47 -9.85
C ALA A 160 10.47 17.77 -8.61
N ARG A 161 11.35 16.78 -8.82
CA ARG A 161 12.01 16.00 -7.76
C ARG A 161 12.77 16.87 -6.74
N ASP A 162 13.23 18.04 -7.16
CA ASP A 162 13.97 18.99 -6.33
C ASP A 162 13.12 19.67 -5.25
N GLN A 163 11.80 19.56 -5.32
CA GLN A 163 10.89 20.07 -4.28
C GLN A 163 10.70 19.07 -3.13
N MET A 164 11.32 17.89 -3.20
CA MET A 164 11.30 16.92 -2.11
C MET A 164 12.05 17.47 -0.89
N PRO A 165 11.54 17.23 0.32
CA PRO A 165 12.23 17.65 1.52
C PRO A 165 13.56 16.91 1.63
N THR A 166 14.65 17.66 1.77
CA THR A 166 16.00 17.13 1.99
C THR A 166 16.43 17.33 3.43
N TRP A 167 17.17 16.37 3.99
CA TRP A 167 17.75 16.53 5.32
C TRP A 167 18.77 17.69 5.34
N PRO A 168 18.64 18.65 6.28
CA PRO A 168 19.59 19.77 6.38
C PRO A 168 20.99 19.24 6.74
N GLY A 169 21.87 19.16 5.75
CA GLY A 169 23.24 18.64 5.88
C GLY A 169 23.48 17.24 5.30
N GLY A 170 22.49 16.61 4.67
CA GLY A 170 22.65 15.35 3.96
C GLY A 170 22.76 15.59 2.45
N HIS A 171 23.94 15.37 1.87
CA HIS A 171 24.00 15.07 0.44
C HIS A 171 23.17 13.79 0.22
N SER A 172 22.14 13.86 -0.62
CA SER A 172 21.42 12.68 -1.09
C SER A 172 22.46 11.71 -1.63
N GLN A 173 22.64 10.55 -0.98
CA GLN A 173 23.28 9.43 -1.64
C GLN A 173 22.34 9.02 -2.77
N ALA A 174 22.57 9.58 -3.96
CA ALA A 174 22.27 8.86 -5.18
C ALA A 174 22.85 7.45 -4.99
N THR A 175 21.98 6.44 -5.03
CA THR A 175 22.34 5.05 -4.86
C THR A 175 23.55 4.73 -5.74
N ALA A 176 24.71 4.56 -5.12
CA ALA A 176 25.93 4.10 -5.78
C ALA A 176 25.84 2.60 -6.11
N SER A 177 24.73 2.20 -6.73
CA SER A 177 24.53 0.87 -7.32
C SER A 177 24.40 0.91 -8.84
N ASP A 178 24.31 2.09 -9.48
CA ASP A 178 24.24 2.23 -10.95
C ASP A 178 25.49 2.86 -11.59
N ALA A 179 26.53 3.19 -10.81
CA ALA A 179 27.81 3.71 -11.34
C ALA A 179 28.88 2.63 -11.58
N ALA A 180 28.51 1.35 -11.51
CA ALA A 180 29.44 0.22 -11.70
C ALA A 180 28.99 -0.73 -12.80
N LYS A 181 28.62 -0.20 -13.98
CA LYS A 181 28.65 -0.92 -15.26
C LYS A 181 28.98 0.04 -16.42
N THR A 182 30.12 0.71 -16.35
CA THR A 182 30.86 1.12 -17.56
C THR A 182 32.04 0.18 -17.68
N GLY A 183 31.85 -0.92 -18.40
CA GLY A 183 32.81 -2.01 -18.54
C GLY A 183 32.29 -3.07 -19.49
N PHE A 184 31.78 -2.64 -20.65
CA PHE A 184 31.45 -3.47 -21.80
C PHE A 184 31.73 -2.59 -23.02
N ASP A 185 33.02 -2.37 -23.30
CA ASP A 185 33.47 -1.59 -24.45
C ASP A 185 34.75 -2.20 -25.04
N ASP A 186 34.92 -3.53 -24.96
CA ASP A 186 36.14 -4.16 -25.47
C ASP A 186 36.05 -5.67 -25.77
N MET A 187 34.96 -6.15 -26.39
CA MET A 187 34.96 -7.46 -27.09
C MET A 187 33.88 -7.50 -28.18
N ASP A 188 34.07 -6.67 -29.22
CA ASP A 188 33.73 -7.04 -30.59
C ASP A 188 35.05 -7.43 -31.23
N ASP A 189 35.29 -8.74 -31.40
CA ASP A 189 36.08 -9.36 -32.48
C ASP A 189 36.23 -10.86 -32.15
N ASP A 190 35.90 -11.72 -33.13
CA ASP A 190 35.99 -13.20 -33.14
C ASP A 190 34.79 -14.04 -32.67
N ILE A 191 33.66 -13.93 -33.39
CA ILE A 191 32.74 -15.08 -33.55
C ILE A 191 32.74 -15.50 -35.03
N PRO A 192 33.33 -16.66 -35.40
CA PRO A 192 33.20 -17.22 -36.75
C PRO A 192 31.78 -17.77 -36.96
N PHE A 193 31.21 -17.48 -38.13
CA PHE A 193 29.90 -17.97 -38.61
C PHE A 193 29.76 -19.49 -38.62
#